data_AF-A0A976E1H3-F1
#
_entry.id   AF-A0A976E1H3-F1
#
_cell.length_a   1.000
_cell.length_b   1.000
_cell.length_c   1.000
_cell.angle_alpha   90.00
_cell.angle_beta   90.00
_cell.angle_gamma   90.00
#
_symmetry.space_group_name_H-M   'P 1'
#
loop_
_entity.id
_entity.type
_entity.pdbx_description
1 polymer ?
#
loop_
_entity_poly.entity_id
_entity_poly.type
_entity_poly.pdbx_seq_one_letter_code
_entity_poly.pdbx_strand_id
1 'polypeptide(L)' 'KAGTGFELDAIAAVFIGGAAMAGGSGTIVGVVIGALIMGVMNMGMSILGVGIDYQQMIKGLVLLAAVIFDVYNKNK' A
#
# COMPACT_ATOMS: atom_id res chain seq x y z
N LYS A 1 3.87 -19.80 -9.78
CA LYS A 1 3.13 -19.14 -8.69
C LYS A 1 3.78 -17.76 -8.45
N ALA A 2 3.39 -16.73 -9.22
CA ALA A 2 4.07 -15.42 -9.25
C ALA A 2 3.07 -14.27 -9.09
N GLY A 3 2.13 -14.41 -8.15
CA GLY A 3 1.10 -13.40 -7.87
C GLY A 3 0.74 -13.28 -6.38
N THR A 4 1.01 -14.33 -5.59
CA THR A 4 0.76 -14.33 -4.14
C THR A 4 1.66 -13.31 -3.45
N GLY A 5 1.06 -12.22 -2.96
CA GLY A 5 1.76 -11.12 -2.29
C GLY A 5 1.84 -9.81 -3.08
N PHE A 6 1.58 -9.82 -4.40
CA PHE A 6 1.41 -8.60 -5.19
C PHE A 6 -0.01 -8.04 -5.10
N GLU A 7 -1.00 -8.88 -4.81
CA GLU A 7 -2.38 -8.46 -4.59
C GLU A 7 -2.49 -7.48 -3.40
N LEU A 8 -1.80 -7.79 -2.29
CA LEU A 8 -1.77 -6.93 -1.11
C LEU A 8 -1.03 -5.61 -1.38
N ASP A 9 0.01 -5.67 -2.19
CA ASP A 9 0.82 -4.52 -2.60
C ASP A 9 0.02 -3.56 -3.49
N ALA A 10 -0.74 -4.13 -4.44
CA ALA A 10 -1.64 -3.39 -5.32
C ALA A 10 -2.79 -2.73 -4.55
N ILE A 11 -3.41 -3.43 -3.60
CA ILE A 11 -4.46 -2.86 -2.75
C ILE A 11 -3.87 -1.72 -1.90
N ALA A 12 -2.74 -1.96 -1.21
CA ALA A 12 -2.08 -0.95 -0.38
C ALA A 12 -1.70 0.31 -1.19
N ALA A 13 -1.15 0.15 -2.39
CA ALA A 13 -0.78 1.26 -3.27
C ALA A 13 -1.98 2.15 -3.65
N VAL A 14 -3.14 1.53 -3.92
CA VAL A 14 -4.38 2.24 -4.29
C VAL A 14 -4.97 2.98 -3.09
N PHE A 15 -4.90 2.40 -1.89
CA PHE A 15 -5.31 3.05 -0.63
C PHE A 15 -4.38 4.19 -0.23
N ILE A 16 -3.06 3.97 -0.23
CA ILE A 16 -2.06 5.01 0.07
C ILE A 16 -2.14 6.15 -0.93
N GLY A 17 -2.32 5.82 -2.22
CA GLY A 17 -2.41 6.79 -3.30
C GLY A 17 -3.74 7.54 -3.40
N GLY A 18 -4.69 7.26 -2.51
CA GLY A 18 -5.97 7.98 -2.45
C GLY A 18 -6.86 7.77 -3.67
N ALA A 19 -6.71 6.67 -4.41
CA ALA A 19 -7.67 6.32 -5.45
C ALA A 19 -8.98 5.91 -4.77
N ALA A 20 -9.93 6.84 -4.77
CA ALA A 20 -11.24 6.76 -4.12
C ALA A 20 -11.89 5.37 -4.15
N MET A 21 -11.60 4.56 -3.14
CA MET A 21 -12.25 3.26 -2.92
C MET A 21 -13.74 3.39 -2.55
N ALA A 22 -14.16 4.58 -2.10
CA ALA A 22 -15.56 4.89 -1.75
C ALA A 22 -16.31 5.70 -2.83
N GLY A 23 -15.72 5.92 -4.01
CA GLY A 23 -16.27 6.75 -5.08
C GLY A 23 -16.07 8.26 -4.85
N GLY A 24 -15.59 8.97 -5.87
CA GLY A 24 -15.78 10.43 -5.98
C GLY A 24 -14.59 11.32 -6.34
N SER A 25 -13.34 11.05 -5.95
CA SER A 25 -12.19 11.88 -6.35
C SER A 25 -10.86 11.27 -5.92
N GLY A 26 -10.29 10.42 -6.77
CA GLY A 26 -8.91 9.92 -6.61
C GLY A 26 -8.14 10.20 -7.90
N THR A 27 -6.93 10.75 -7.80
CA THR A 27 -6.13 11.06 -8.99
C THR A 27 -5.22 9.89 -9.35
N ILE A 28 -5.06 9.62 -10.64
CA ILE A 28 -4.12 8.60 -11.16
C ILE A 28 -2.70 8.87 -10.65
N VAL A 29 -2.34 10.15 -10.53
CA VAL A 29 -1.03 10.60 -10.02
C VAL A 29 -0.81 10.14 -8.58
N GLY A 30 -1.83 10.22 -7.71
CA GLY A 30 -1.74 9.71 -6.33
C GLY A 30 -1.48 8.20 -6.28
N VAL A 31 -2.14 7.42 -7.13
CA VAL A 31 -1.93 5.97 -7.23
C VAL A 31 -0.52 5.60 -7.67
N VAL A 32 0.02 6.33 -8.65
CA VAL A 32 1.40 6.10 -9.11
C VAL A 32 2.40 6.36 -7.98
N ILE A 33 2.17 7.40 -7.18
CA ILE A 33 2.98 7.69 -5.99
C ILE A 33 2.84 6.58 -4.94
N GLY A 34 1.62 6.10 -4.68
CA GLY A 34 1.37 4.97 -3.77
C GLY A 34 2.04 3.68 -4.23
N ALA A 35 2.00 3.38 -5.52
CA ALA A 35 2.67 2.22 -6.12
C ALA A 35 4.19 2.34 -6.03
N LEU A 36 4.74 3.54 -6.19
CA LEU A 36 6.16 3.80 -6.02
C LEU A 36 6.60 3.56 -4.56
N ILE A 37 5.80 4.00 -3.59
CA ILE A 37 6.06 3.78 -2.16
C ILE A 37 6.09 2.27 -1.85
N MET A 38 5.12 1.51 -2.34
CA MET A 38 5.08 0.05 -2.16
C MET A 38 6.25 -0.66 -2.86
N GLY A 39 6.64 -0.17 -4.05
CA GLY A 39 7.81 -0.66 -4.79
C GLY A 39 9.13 -0.42 -4.02
N VAL A 40 9.33 0.78 -3.49
CA VAL A 40 10.50 1.11 -2.66
C VAL A 40 10.50 0.30 -1.37
N MET A 41 9.33 0.08 -0.75
CA MET A 41 9.20 -0.75 0.45
C MET A 41 9.61 -2.21 0.18
N ASN A 42 9.19 -2.76 -0.95
CA ASN A 42 9.56 -4.11 -1.37
C ASN A 42 11.09 -4.23 -1.55
N MET A 43 11.71 -3.26 -2.21
CA MET A 43 13.16 -3.20 -2.38
C MET A 43 13.91 -3.01 -1.05
N GLY A 44 13.43 -2.12 -0.18
CA GLY A 44 14.02 -1.86 1.13
C GLY A 44 13.99 -3.08 2.05
N MET A 45 12.85 -3.78 2.12
CA MET A 45 12.74 -5.01 2.92
C MET A 45 13.58 -6.16 2.35
N SER A 46 13.73 -6.22 1.02
CA SER A 46 14.58 -7.20 0.35
C SER A 46 16.07 -6.97 0.67
N ILE A 47 16.53 -5.72 0.68
CA ILE A 47 17.92 -5.36 1.01
C ILE A 47 18.21 -5.62 2.50
N LEU A 48 17.24 -5.36 3.38
CA LEU A 48 17.34 -5.61 4.82
C LEU A 48 17.28 -7.12 5.18
N GLY A 49 17.08 -8.01 4.19
CA GLY A 49 17.04 -9.45 4.43
C GLY A 49 15.83 -9.91 5.25
N VAL A 50 14.74 -9.14 5.26
CA VAL A 50 13.53 -9.45 6.03
C VAL A 50 12.83 -10.63 5.38
N GLY A 51 12.63 -11.72 6.12
CA GLY A 51 11.94 -12.92 5.64
C GLY A 51 10.52 -12.64 5.15
N ILE A 52 10.03 -13.43 4.19
CA ILE A 52 8.74 -13.22 3.50
C ILE A 52 7.57 -13.15 4.50
N ASP A 53 7.61 -13.95 5.57
CA ASP A 53 6.60 -13.95 6.63
C ASP A 53 6.50 -12.58 7.33
N TYR A 54 7.64 -11.97 7.64
CA TYR A 54 7.70 -10.63 8.23
C TYR A 54 7.32 -9.55 7.23
N GLN A 55 7.69 -9.69 5.95
CA GLN A 55 7.27 -8.74 4.91
C GLN A 55 5.74 -8.70 4.78
N GLN A 56 5.08 -9.85 4.82
CA GLN A 56 3.62 -9.92 4.72
C GLN A 56 2.94 -9.30 5.95
N MET A 57 3.50 -9.52 7.15
CA MET A 57 3.01 -8.88 8.38
C MET A 57 3.16 -7.36 8.32
N ILE A 58 4.33 -6.87 7.90
CA ILE A 58 4.62 -5.43 7.79
C ILE A 58 3.72 -4.77 6.74
N LYS A 59 3.55 -5.37 5.56
CA LYS A 59 2.65 -4.86 4.52
C LYS A 59 1.20 -4.79 5.01
N GLY A 60 0.74 -5.78 5.78
CA GLY A 60 -0.57 -5.75 6.42
C GLY A 60 -0.74 -4.61 7.42
N LEU A 61 0.26 -4.39 8.27
CA LEU A 61 0.26 -3.26 9.21
C LEU A 61 0.27 -1.90 8.50
N VAL A 62 1.10 -1.75 7.47
CA VAL A 62 1.15 -0.53 6.64
C VAL A 62 -0.19 -0.26 5.98
N LEU A 63 -0.85 -1.30 5.44
CA LEU A 63 -2.17 -1.17 4.85
C LEU A 63 -3.21 -0.72 5.89
N LEU A 64 -3.22 -1.31 7.09
CA LEU A 64 -4.13 -0.90 8.15
C LEU A 64 -3.90 0.56 8.57
N ALA A 65 -2.64 0.97 8.72
CA ALA A 65 -2.30 2.35 9.03
C ALA A 65 -2.74 3.31 7.91
N ALA A 66 -2.55 2.92 6.65
CA ALA A 66 -2.98 3.70 5.49
C ALA A 66 -4.50 3.87 5.46
N VAL A 67 -5.26 2.80 5.71
CA VAL A 67 -6.74 2.85 5.75
C VAL A 67 -7.22 3.72 6.89
N ILE A 68 -6.64 3.60 8.09
CA ILE A 68 -7.01 4.44 9.23
C ILE A 68 -6.74 5.90 8.88
N PHE A 69 -5.55 6.23 8.36
CA PHE A 69 -5.23 7.61 7.98
C PHE A 69 -6.16 8.15 6.88
N ASP A 70 -6.46 7.34 5.87
CA ASP A 70 -7.40 7.70 4.79
C ASP A 70 -8.81 7.99 5.34
N VAL A 71 -9.33 7.14 6.23
CA VAL A 71 -10.64 7.34 6.87
C VAL A 71 -10.63 8.59 7.76
N TYR A 72 -9.60 8.80 8.57
CA TYR A 72 -9.49 9.98 9.43
C TYR A 72 -9.41 11.28 8.62
N ASN A 73 -8.68 11.28 7.51
CA ASN A 73 -8.52 12.45 6.64
C ASN A 73 -9.79 12.76 5.84
N LYS A 74 -10.63 11.77 5.54
CA LYS A 74 -11.89 11.95 4.81
C LYS A 74 -13.07 12.45 5.67
N ASN A 75 -12.96 12.38 6.99
CA ASN A 75 -13.98 12.87 7.93
C ASN A 75 -13.76 14.34 8.38
N LYS A 76 -12.88 15.07 7.71
CA LYS A 76 -12.64 16.50 7.91
C LYS A 76 -12.73 17.23 6.57
#